data_AF-A0A9C8ZKE7-F1
#
_entry.id   AF-A0A9C8ZKE7-F1
#
_cell.length_a   1.000
_cell.length_b   1.000
_cell.length_c   1.000
_cell.angle_alpha   90.00
_cell.angle_beta   90.00
_cell.angle_gamma   90.00
#
_symmetry.space_group_name_H-M   'P 1'
#
loop_
_entity.id
_entity.type
_entity.pdbx_description
1 polymer ?
#
loop_
_entity_poly.entity_id
_entity_poly.type
_entity_poly.pdbx_seq_one_letter_code
_entity_poly.pdbx_strand_id
1 'polypeptide(L)' 'MQPSTDASIREPEETPSAVKLSQLPRNVWVVTITSFLTDVSSEMILNLLPLFLANVLGVRTSVIGLIEG' A
#
# COMPACT_ATOMS: atom_id res chain seq x y z
N MET A 1 18.38 -0.41 -58.27
CA MET A 1 18.56 0.65 -57.25
C MET A 1 17.19 1.12 -56.81
N GLN A 2 16.61 0.51 -55.77
CA GLN A 2 15.98 1.18 -54.62
C GLN A 2 15.29 0.14 -53.71
N PRO A 3 15.27 0.41 -52.40
CA PRO A 3 15.24 -0.61 -51.35
C PRO A 3 13.93 -0.58 -50.52
N SER A 4 13.61 -1.73 -49.91
CA SER A 4 12.81 -1.90 -48.68
C SER A 4 11.62 -0.95 -48.43
N THR A 5 10.47 -1.30 -49.02
CA THR A 5 9.13 -1.01 -48.48
C THR A 5 8.86 -1.93 -47.29
N ASP A 6 9.40 -1.60 -46.13
CA ASP A 6 8.92 -2.11 -44.83
C ASP A 6 9.41 -1.19 -43.70
N ALA A 7 9.11 0.11 -43.84
CA ALA A 7 9.09 0.99 -42.68
C ALA A 7 7.70 0.88 -42.06
N SER A 8 7.43 -0.28 -41.48
CA SER A 8 6.35 -0.49 -40.52
C SER A 8 6.39 0.66 -39.52
N ILE A 9 5.28 1.37 -39.46
CA ILE A 9 5.01 2.55 -38.66
C ILE A 9 5.42 2.25 -37.22
N ARG A 10 6.54 2.82 -36.79
CA ARG A 10 6.88 2.87 -35.36
C ARG A 10 6.00 3.95 -34.76
N GLU A 11 4.86 3.55 -34.22
CA GLU A 11 4.12 4.40 -33.29
C GLU A 11 5.09 4.86 -32.20
N PRO A 12 5.17 6.16 -31.89
CA PRO A 12 5.95 6.60 -30.74
C PRO A 12 5.27 6.03 -29.50
N GLU A 13 5.87 5.01 -28.90
CA GLU A 13 5.58 4.58 -27.53
C GLU A 13 5.64 5.82 -26.63
N GLU A 14 4.49 6.37 -26.27
CA GLU A 14 4.38 7.39 -25.23
C GLU A 14 4.75 6.72 -23.90
N THR A 15 6.06 6.65 -23.64
CA THR A 15 6.58 6.28 -22.34
C THR A 15 5.93 7.22 -21.32
N PRO A 16 5.14 6.70 -20.35
CA PRO A 16 4.46 7.55 -19.39
C PRO A 16 5.53 8.33 -18.64
N SER A 17 5.52 9.65 -18.83
CA SER A 17 6.44 10.56 -18.16
C SER A 17 6.31 10.33 -16.67
N ALA A 18 7.35 9.78 -16.05
CA ALA A 18 7.34 9.41 -14.64
C ALA A 18 6.98 10.64 -13.80
N VAL A 19 5.76 10.64 -13.26
CA VAL A 19 5.26 11.74 -12.43
C VAL A 19 6.16 11.83 -11.21
N LYS A 20 6.86 12.96 -11.05
CA LYS A 20 7.71 13.17 -9.89
C LYS A 20 6.81 13.23 -8.65
N LEU A 21 7.11 12.44 -7.61
CA LEU A 21 6.34 12.41 -6.35
C LEU A 21 6.16 13.80 -5.72
N SER A 22 7.09 14.73 -5.97
CA SER A 22 7.03 16.12 -5.51
C SER A 22 6.03 17.00 -6.28
N GLN A 23 5.50 16.56 -7.43
CA GLN A 23 4.47 17.25 -8.21
C GLN A 23 3.04 16.87 -7.80
N LEU A 24 2.87 15.95 -6.86
CA LEU A 24 1.54 15.54 -6.40
C LEU A 24 0.85 16.68 -5.63
N PRO A 25 -0.48 16.87 -5.83
CA PRO A 25 -1.25 17.86 -5.07
C PRO A 25 -1.13 17.65 -3.56
N ARG A 26 -1.13 18.74 -2.79
CA ARG A 26 -0.98 18.71 -1.33
C ARG A 26 -1.97 17.76 -0.64
N ASN A 27 -3.20 17.67 -1.14
CA ASN A 27 -4.22 16.78 -0.57
C ASN A 27 -3.84 15.30 -0.69
N VAL A 28 -3.18 14.91 -1.79
CA VAL A 28 -2.71 13.54 -2.00
C VAL A 28 -1.65 13.19 -0.96
N TRP A 29 -0.69 14.09 -0.71
CA TRP A 29 0.33 13.90 0.33
C TRP A 29 -0.25 13.68 1.74
N VAL A 30 -1.26 14.46 2.11
CA VAL A 30 -1.94 14.31 3.42
C VAL A 30 -2.62 12.96 3.52
N VAL A 31 -3.34 12.54 2.48
CA VAL A 31 -4.02 11.24 2.45
C VAL A 31 -3.02 10.09 2.46
N THR A 32 -1.92 10.19 1.72
CA THR A 32 -0.86 9.17 1.71
C THR A 32 -0.27 8.97 3.10
N ILE A 33 0.08 10.04 3.81
CA ILE A 33 0.60 9.96 5.19
C ILE A 33 -0.46 9.40 6.13
N THR A 34 -1.69 9.89 6.04
CA THR A 34 -2.80 9.44 6.90
C THR A 34 -3.09 7.96 6.68
N SER A 35 -3.13 7.51 5.42
CA SER A 35 -3.35 6.11 5.06
C SER A 35 -2.23 5.23 5.56
N PHE A 36 -0.97 5.66 5.41
CA PHE A 36 0.18 4.92 5.91
C PHE A 36 0.14 4.79 7.44
N LEU A 37 -0.16 5.87 8.17
CA LEU A 37 -0.34 5.81 9.63
C LEU A 37 -1.50 4.90 10.03
N THR A 38 -2.60 4.94 9.28
CA THR A 38 -3.78 4.12 9.53
C THR A 38 -3.49 2.64 9.32
N ASP A 39 -2.76 2.31 8.26
CA ASP A 39 -2.32 0.94 7.94
C ASP A 39 -1.47 0.38 9.09
N VAL A 40 -0.42 1.11 9.47
CA VAL A 40 0.47 0.73 10.59
C VAL A 40 -0.31 0.63 11.90
N SER A 41 -1.22 1.56 12.19
CA SER A 41 -2.01 1.55 13.42
C SER A 41 -2.97 0.36 13.49
N SER A 42 -3.57 0.01 12.36
CA SER A 42 -4.55 -1.08 12.28
C SER A 42 -3.86 -2.43 12.49
N GLU A 43 -2.70 -2.65 11.86
CA GLU A 43 -1.88 -3.85 12.08
C GLU A 43 -1.30 -3.94 13.50
N MET A 44 -0.94 -2.81 14.10
CA MET A 44 -0.52 -2.78 15.50
C MET A 44 -1.65 -3.19 16.45
N ILE A 45 -2.87 -2.72 16.25
CA ILE A 45 -4.01 -3.06 17.11
C ILE A 45 -4.25 -4.57 17.14
N LEU A 46 -4.15 -5.26 16.00
CA LEU A 46 -4.29 -6.72 15.93
C LEU A 46 -3.25 -7.44 16.80
N ASN A 47 -2.03 -6.92 16.91
CA ASN A 47 -1.00 -7.51 17.77
C ASN A 47 -1.13 -7.10 19.25
N LEU A 48 -1.56 -5.86 19.51
CA LEU A 48 -1.67 -5.29 20.85
C LEU A 48 -2.91 -5.76 21.61
N LEU A 49 -4.03 -5.95 20.93
CA LEU A 49 -5.29 -6.41 21.52
C LEU A 49 -5.16 -7.78 22.24
N PRO A 50 -4.64 -8.85 21.62
CA PRO A 50 -4.47 -10.14 22.29
C PRO A 50 -3.49 -10.06 23.46
N LEU A 51 -2.41 -9.28 23.33
CA LEU A 51 -1.47 -9.04 24.43
C LEU A 51 -2.13 -8.32 25.61
N PHE A 52 -2.99 -7.35 25.35
CA PHE A 52 -3.74 -6.64 26.38
C PHE A 52 -4.76 -7.54 27.07
N LEU A 53 -5.53 -8.32 26.30
CA LEU A 53 -6.51 -9.26 26.82
C LEU A 53 -5.85 -10.31 27.73
N ALA A 54 -4.70 -10.84 27.34
CA ALA A 54 -3.98 -11.85 28.12
C ALA A 54 -3.33 -11.27 29.39
N ASN A 55 -2.60 -10.16 29.26
CA ASN A 55 -1.74 -9.65 30.34
C ASN A 55 -2.45 -8.70 31.30
N VAL A 56 -3.42 -7.90 30.82
CA VAL A 56 -4.11 -6.90 31.64
C VAL A 56 -5.45 -7.41 32.12
N LEU A 57 -6.26 -7.99 31.22
CA LEU A 57 -7.59 -8.50 31.58
C LEU A 57 -7.57 -9.95 32.07
N GLY A 58 -6.47 -10.69 31.91
CA GLY A 58 -6.34 -12.07 32.35
C GLY A 58 -7.25 -13.05 31.58
N VAL A 59 -7.67 -12.69 30.36
CA VAL A 59 -8.49 -13.55 29.51
C VAL A 59 -7.68 -14.79 29.13
N ARG A 60 -8.32 -15.97 29.21
CA ARG A 60 -7.69 -17.24 28.82
C ARG A 60 -7.24 -17.19 27.37
N THR A 61 -5.99 -17.57 27.11
CA THR A 61 -5.39 -17.60 25.77
C THR A 61 -6.18 -18.46 24.77
N SER A 62 -6.92 -19.46 25.24
CA SER A 62 -7.82 -20.29 24.41
C SER A 62 -8.99 -19.50 23.81
N VAL A 63 -9.48 -18.46 24.50
CA VAL A 63 -10.55 -17.59 23.98
C VAL A 63 -9.99 -16.56 23.00
N ILE A 64 -8.80 -16.04 23.28
CA ILE A 64 -8.10 -15.09 22.40
C ILE A 64 -7.79 -15.74 21.05
N GLY A 65 -7.28 -16.97 21.06
CA GLY A 65 -7.01 -17.74 19.84
C GLY A 65 -8.25 -18.13 19.03
N LEU A 66 -9.46 -18.03 19.61
CA LEU A 66 -10.73 -18.25 18.90
C LEU A 66 -11.28 -16.96 18.25
N ILE A 67 -10.75 -15.79 18.65
CA ILE A 67 -11.15 -14.47 18.12
C ILE A 67 -10.19 -14.04 17.00
N GLU A 68 -8.90 -14.34 17.18
CA GLU A 68 -7.84 -14.10 16.18
C GLU A 68 -7.77 -15.18 15.09
N GLY A 69 -8.33 -16.37 15.35
CA GLY A 69 -8.25 -17.57 14.50
C GLY A 69 -9.53 -17.91 13.77
#